data_AF-A0A0B2RR53-F1
#
_entry.id   AF-A0A0B2RR53-F1
#
_cell.length_a   1.000
_cell.length_b   1.000
_cell.length_c   1.000
_cell.angle_alpha   90.00
_cell.angle_beta   90.00
_cell.angle_gamma   90.00
#
_symmetry.space_group_name_H-M   'P 1'
#
loop_
_entity.id
_entity.type
_entity.pdbx_description
1 polymer ?
#
loop_
_entity_poly.entity_id
_entity_poly.type
_entity_poly.pdbx_seq_one_letter_code
_entity_poly.pdbx_strand_id
1 'polypeptide(L)' 'MGWPFLGETIGYLNLYPAVTLGEFMENHIARYGKIYKSNLFGGPTIFTFNFMEKRIMSLEPGNPETG' A
#
# COMPACT_ATOMS: atom_id res chain seq x y z
N MET A 1 -5.87 10.27 11.04
CA MET A 1 -6.08 9.77 12.42
C MET A 1 -7.20 8.76 12.32
N GLY A 2 -6.89 7.48 12.53
CA GLY A 2 -7.83 6.37 12.31
C GLY A 2 -8.93 6.26 13.37
N TRP A 3 -9.96 5.46 13.08
CA TRP A 3 -11.10 5.22 13.98
C TRP A 3 -10.65 4.43 15.24
N PRO A 4 -11.24 4.62 16.42
CA PRO A 4 -10.73 4.05 17.68
C PRO A 4 -10.63 2.52 17.74
N PHE A 5 -11.38 1.78 16.90
CA PHE A 5 -11.37 0.31 16.89
C PHE A 5 -10.91 -0.33 15.58
N LEU A 6 -11.18 0.30 14.42
CA LEU A 6 -10.75 -0.20 13.11
C LEU A 6 -9.47 0.50 12.64
N GLY A 7 -9.06 1.59 13.28
CA GLY A 7 -7.93 2.38 12.84
C GLY A 7 -8.07 2.79 11.37
N GLU A 8 -7.16 2.28 10.55
CA GLU A 8 -7.06 2.54 9.10
C GLU A 8 -7.52 1.36 8.23
N THR A 9 -8.09 0.31 8.85
CA THR A 9 -8.48 -0.95 8.19
C THR A 9 -9.40 -0.77 6.99
N ILE A 10 -10.35 0.16 7.05
CA ILE A 10 -11.28 0.41 5.94
C ILE A 10 -10.52 0.94 4.71
N GLY A 11 -9.59 1.87 4.91
CA GLY A 11 -8.75 2.40 3.83
C GLY A 11 -7.83 1.33 3.26
N TYR A 12 -7.29 0.46 4.12
CA TYR A 12 -6.46 -0.67 3.71
C TYR A 12 -7.23 -1.72 2.89
N LEU A 13 -8.50 -1.98 3.22
CA LEU A 13 -9.35 -2.98 2.55
C LEU A 13 -10.09 -2.45 1.31
N ASN A 14 -9.99 -1.16 1.01
CA ASN A 14 -10.60 -0.62 -0.21
C ASN A 14 -10.03 -1.33 -1.43
N LEU A 15 -10.88 -1.65 -2.39
CA LEU A 15 -10.47 -2.33 -3.63
C LEU A 15 -9.57 -1.41 -4.45
N TYR A 16 -8.46 -1.96 -4.92
CA TYR A 16 -7.56 -1.35 -5.88
C TYR A 16 -7.13 -2.39 -6.92
N PRO A 17 -6.70 -1.98 -8.13
CA PRO A 17 -6.15 -2.89 -9.11
C PRO A 17 -4.97 -3.69 -8.54
N ALA A 18 -4.89 -5.00 -8.79
CA ALA A 18 -3.82 -5.85 -8.26
C ALA A 18 -2.40 -5.48 -8.75
N VAL A 19 -2.31 -4.58 -9.72
CA VAL A 19 -1.09 -4.04 -10.31
C VAL A 19 -0.68 -2.68 -9.73
N THR A 20 -1.40 -2.18 -8.73
CA THR A 20 -1.04 -0.96 -8.02
C THR A 20 -1.00 -1.21 -6.52
N LEU A 21 -0.37 -0.28 -5.79
CA LEU A 21 -0.32 -0.28 -4.33
C LEU A 21 -1.65 0.11 -3.68
N GLY A 22 -2.55 0.72 -4.46
CA GLY A 22 -3.73 1.40 -3.94
C GLY A 22 -3.40 2.74 -3.28
N GLU A 23 -4.36 3.65 -3.34
CA GLU A 23 -4.24 5.02 -2.81
C GLU A 23 -3.85 5.04 -1.32
N PHE A 24 -4.35 4.07 -0.55
CA PHE A 24 -4.03 3.96 0.88
C PHE A 24 -2.53 3.82 1.12
N MET A 25 -1.87 2.87 0.45
CA MET A 25 -0.45 2.61 0.64
C MET A 25 0.41 3.73 0.06
N GLU A 26 0.04 4.28 -1.10
CA GLU A 26 0.77 5.39 -1.74
C GLU A 26 0.82 6.63 -0.86
N ASN A 27 -0.33 7.03 -0.30
CA ASN A 27 -0.42 8.18 0.59
C ASN A 27 0.40 7.97 1.88
N HIS A 28 0.41 6.75 2.43
CA HIS A 28 1.19 6.44 3.63
C HIS A 28 2.69 6.43 3.36
N ILE A 29 3.13 5.84 2.24
CA ILE A 29 4.53 5.85 1.84
C ILE A 29 5.01 7.28 1.57
N ALA A 30 4.19 8.10 0.91
CA ALA A 30 4.51 9.50 0.64
C ALA A 30 4.65 10.33 1.93
N ARG A 31 3.83 10.05 2.95
CA ARG A 31 3.81 10.82 4.20
C ARG A 31 4.83 10.33 5.24
N TYR A 32 4.98 9.02 5.41
CA TYR A 32 5.75 8.43 6.51
C TYR A 32 7.01 7.69 6.04
N GLY A 33 7.16 7.49 4.73
CA GLY A 33 8.23 6.68 4.16
C GLY A 33 7.87 5.19 4.09
N LYS A 34 8.84 4.39 3.65
CA LYS A 34 8.65 2.96 3.32
C LYS A 34 8.41 2.05 4.52
N ILE A 35 8.76 2.53 5.72
CA ILE A 35 8.58 1.82 6.98
C ILE A 35 7.76 2.72 7.87
N TYR A 36 6.55 2.28 8.21
CA TYR A 36 5.66 3.06 9.07
C TYR A 36 4.81 2.16 9.94
N LYS A 37 4.29 2.74 11.02
CA LYS A 37 3.33 2.09 11.93
C LYS A 37 1.93 2.57 11.60
N SER A 38 0.99 1.64 11.58
CA SER A 38 -0.45 1.90 11.48
C SER A 38 -1.20 1.06 12.52
N ASN A 39 -2.50 1.26 12.65
CA ASN A 39 -3.38 0.41 13.45
C ASN A 39 -4.41 -0.21 12.51
N LEU A 40 -4.29 -1.51 12.28
CA LEU A 40 -5.20 -2.30 11.46
C LEU A 40 -5.75 -3.47 12.28
N PHE A 41 -6.99 -3.83 12.02
CA PHE A 41 -7.68 -4.93 12.71
C PHE A 41 -7.68 -4.80 14.24
N GLY A 42 -7.70 -3.56 14.75
CA GLY A 42 -7.69 -3.26 16.18
C GLY A 42 -6.33 -3.39 16.87
N GLY A 43 -5.25 -3.60 16.11
CA GLY A 43 -3.90 -3.76 16.65
C GLY A 43 -2.82 -2.95 15.92
N PRO A 44 -1.71 -2.62 16.61
CA PRO A 44 -0.57 -1.97 16.00
C PRO A 44 0.08 -2.89 14.94
N THR A 45 0.25 -2.36 13.72
CA THR A 45 0.79 -3.06 12.56
C THR A 45 1.97 -2.27 11.98
N ILE A 46 3.05 -2.96 11.63
CA ILE A 46 4.23 -2.35 10.98
C ILE A 46 4.22 -2.72 9.51
N PHE A 47 4.24 -1.70 8.64
CA PHE A 47 4.37 -1.87 7.20
C PHE A 47 5.82 -1.70 6.76
N THR A 48 6.25 -2.56 5.82
CA THR A 48 7.54 -2.45 5.14
C THR A 48 7.32 -2.61 3.66
N PHE A 49 7.68 -1.59 2.88
CA PHE A 49 7.54 -1.61 1.43
C PHE A 49 8.87 -1.82 0.72
N ASN A 50 8.92 -2.76 -0.24
CA ASN A 50 10.09 -3.05 -1.06
C ASN A 50 9.87 -2.63 -2.53
N PHE A 51 10.86 -1.96 -3.12
CA PHE A 51 10.78 -1.52 -4.51
C PHE A 51 10.69 -2.64 -5.54
N MET A 52 11.16 -3.84 -5.22
CA MET A 52 11.00 -5.00 -6.10
C MET A 52 9.54 -5.32 -6.37
N GLU A 53 8.64 -5.10 -5.41
CA GLU A 53 7.20 -5.27 -5.63
C GLU A 53 6.70 -4.27 -6.66
N LYS A 54 7.11 -2.99 -6.57
CA LYS A 54 6.73 -1.97 -7.57
C LYS A 54 7.22 -2.33 -8.96
N ARG A 55 8.43 -2.88 -9.09
CA ARG A 55 8.96 -3.34 -10.38
C ARG A 55 8.19 -4.53 -10.92
N ILE A 56 7.86 -5.53 -10.09
CA ILE A 56 7.04 -6.68 -10.50
C ILE A 56 5.65 -6.25 -10.95
N MET A 57 5.01 -5.33 -10.20
CA MET A 57 3.72 -4.73 -10.58
C MET A 57 3.77 -3.93 -11.89
N SER A 58 4.91 -3.30 -12.19
CA SER A 58 5.11 -2.51 -13.42
C SER A 58 5.45 -3.36 -14.65
N LEU A 59 5.74 -4.66 -14.48
CA LEU A 59 6.15 -5.58 -15.56
C LEU A 59 4.94 -6.27 -16.23
N GLU A 60 3.80 -5.59 -16.38
CA GLU A 60 2.64 -6.17 -17.06
C GLU A 60 3.01 -6.72 -18.45
N PRO A 61 2.57 -7.95 -18.81
CA PRO A 61 2.70 -8.45 -20.17
C PRO A 61 1.73 -7.66 -21.07
N GLY A 62 2.24 -6.60 -21.71
CA GLY A 62 1.47 -5.76 -22.63
C GLY A 62 1.81 -4.27 -22.62
N ASN A 63 2.68 -3.77 -21.74
CA ASN A 63 3.11 -2.37 -21.75
C ASN A 63 4.21 -2.15 -22.83
N PRO A 64 4.05 -1.23 -23.80
CA PRO A 64 5.03 -0.98 -24.88
C PRO A 64 6.40 -0.45 -24.44
N GLU A 65 6.63 -0.26 -23.13
CA GLU A 65 7.95 0.11 -22.60
C GLU A 65 8.93 -1.08 -22.53
N THR A 66 8.48 -2.30 -22.84
CA THR A 66 9.37 -3.42 -23.20
C THR A 66 9.71 -3.36 -24.70
N GLY A 67 10.63 -2.48 -25.06
CA GLY A 67 11.39 -2.56 -26.31
C GLY A 67 12.49 -3.61 -26.23
#